data_AF-A0A5C6BC82-F1
#
_entry.id   AF-A0A5C6BC82-F1
#
_cell.length_a   1.000
_cell.length_b   1.000
_cell.length_c   1.000
_cell.angle_alpha   90.00
_cell.angle_beta   90.00
_cell.angle_gamma   90.00
#
_symmetry.space_group_name_H-M   'P 1'
#
loop_
_entity.id
_entity.type
_entity.pdbx_description
1 polymer ?
#
loop_
_entity_poly.entity_id
_entity_poly.type
_entity_poly.pdbx_seq_one_letter_code
_entity_poly.pdbx_strand_id
1 'polypeptide(L)' 'MAKRRKKSESFSDQLRRLIAESDLSRNQICIAAEIDPSQMHRFVHGTGRLTNDTIDRLATALNFCLVMNE' A
#
# COMPACT_ATOMS: atom_id res chain seq x y z
N MET A 1 23.10 -23.99 -1.68
CA MET A 1 22.14 -23.02 -1.08
C MET A 1 21.15 -22.61 -2.16
N ALA A 2 19.91 -23.09 -2.10
CA ALA A 2 18.91 -22.81 -3.13
C ALA A 2 18.50 -21.32 -3.06
N LYS A 3 18.82 -20.55 -4.12
CA LYS A 3 18.32 -19.19 -4.33
C LYS A 3 16.80 -19.27 -4.38
N ARG A 4 16.10 -18.92 -3.30
CA ARG A 4 14.63 -18.77 -3.31
C ARG A 4 14.30 -17.79 -4.43
N ARG A 5 13.60 -18.25 -5.48
CA ARG A 5 13.03 -17.35 -6.50
C ARG A 5 12.23 -16.29 -5.74
N LYS A 6 12.62 -15.01 -5.83
CA LYS A 6 11.80 -13.89 -5.34
C LYS A 6 10.44 -14.07 -6.00
N LYS A 7 9.43 -14.45 -5.21
CA LYS A 7 8.04 -14.49 -5.69
C LYS A 7 7.75 -13.07 -6.18
N SER A 8 7.25 -12.92 -7.40
CA SER A 8 6.86 -11.61 -7.92
C SER A 8 5.95 -10.96 -6.88
N GLU A 9 6.41 -9.84 -6.32
CA GLU A 9 5.71 -9.12 -5.26
C GLU A 9 4.33 -8.72 -5.81
N SER A 10 3.26 -9.14 -5.13
CA SER A 10 1.92 -8.79 -5.60
C SER A 10 1.72 -7.29 -5.52
N PHE A 11 0.79 -6.75 -6.30
CA PHE A 11 0.44 -5.33 -6.24
C PHE A 11 0.14 -4.86 -4.81
N SER A 12 -0.62 -5.66 -4.05
CA SER A 12 -0.93 -5.37 -2.65
C SER A 12 0.30 -5.40 -1.75
N ASP A 13 1.28 -6.27 -2.01
CA ASP A 13 2.53 -6.32 -1.26
C ASP A 13 3.42 -5.11 -1.56
N GLN A 14 3.46 -4.67 -2.82
CA GLN A 14 4.13 -3.42 -3.22
C GLN A 14 3.56 -2.22 -2.48
N LEU A 15 2.22 -2.09 -2.45
CA LEU A 15 1.55 -1.01 -1.70
C LEU A 15 1.85 -1.07 -0.19
N ARG A 16 1.81 -2.27 0.42
CA ARG A 16 2.17 -2.42 1.84
C ARG A 16 3.61 -2.01 2.10
N ARG A 17 4.52 -2.34 1.19
CA ARG A 17 5.93 -1.94 1.29
C ARG A 17 6.07 -0.43 1.20
N LEU A 18 5.43 0.22 0.22
CA LEU A 18 5.44 1.69 0.08
C LEU A 18 4.89 2.39 1.35
N ILE A 19 3.81 1.88 1.93
CA ILE A 19 3.26 2.41 3.19
C ILE A 19 4.23 2.21 4.35
N ALA A 20 4.99 1.11 4.37
CA ALA A 20 5.95 0.81 5.42
C ALA A 20 7.29 1.57 5.27
N GLU A 21 7.69 1.86 4.04
CA GLU A 21 8.92 2.59 3.69
C GLU A 21 8.70 4.12 3.68
N SER A 22 7.46 4.58 3.71
CA SER A 22 7.09 5.99 3.80
C SER A 22 7.56 6.61 5.12
N ASP A 23 8.10 7.84 5.05
CA ASP A 23 8.45 8.65 6.23
C ASP A 23 7.22 9.09 7.05
N LEU A 24 6.01 9.03 6.47
CA LEU A 24 4.77 9.34 7.18
C LEU A 24 4.33 8.19 8.08
N SER A 25 3.90 8.53 9.30
CA SER A 25 3.23 7.54 10.16
C SER A 25 1.93 7.06 9.52
N ARG A 26 1.52 5.82 9.80
CA ARG A 26 0.26 5.26 9.27
C ARG A 26 -0.95 6.14 9.54
N ASN A 27 -0.98 6.82 10.69
CA ASN A 27 -2.06 7.74 11.02
C ASN A 27 -2.04 9.00 10.12
N GLN A 28 -0.86 9.57 9.84
CA GLN A 28 -0.73 10.67 8.90
C GLN A 28 -1.14 10.26 7.49
N ILE A 29 -0.79 9.05 7.06
CA ILE A 29 -1.24 8.50 5.77
C ILE A 29 -2.77 8.39 5.73
N CYS A 30 -3.39 7.89 6.80
CA CYS A 30 -4.86 7.81 6.89
C CYS A 30 -5.52 9.18 6.79
N ILE A 31 -4.97 10.19 7.47
CA ILE A 31 -5.49 11.57 7.40
C ILE A 31 -5.30 12.15 6.00
N ALA A 32 -4.10 12.02 5.42
CA ALA A 32 -3.77 12.60 4.12
C ALA A 32 -4.53 11.94 2.96
N ALA A 33 -4.76 10.63 3.03
CA ALA A 33 -5.50 9.87 2.01
C ALA A 33 -7.00 9.77 2.30
N GLU A 34 -7.50 10.37 3.38
CA GLU A 34 -8.89 10.27 3.84
C GLU A 34 -9.39 8.81 3.96
N ILE A 35 -8.57 7.97 4.61
CA ILE A 35 -8.82 6.53 4.78
C ILE A 35 -9.14 6.24 6.24
N ASP A 36 -10.13 5.38 6.45
CA ASP A 36 -10.43 4.86 7.78
C ASP A 36 -9.23 4.07 8.35
N PRO A 37 -8.75 4.37 9.56
CA PRO A 37 -7.65 3.65 10.19
C PRO A 37 -7.88 2.14 10.32
N SER A 38 -9.13 1.70 10.51
CA SER A 38 -9.45 0.27 10.58
C SER A 38 -9.30 -0.41 9.22
N GLN A 39 -9.71 0.25 8.14
CA GLN A 39 -9.50 -0.21 6.77
C GLN A 39 -8.00 -0.31 6.45
N MET A 40 -7.21 0.72 6.78
CA MET A 40 -5.76 0.71 6.64
C MET A 40 -5.12 -0.44 7.42
N HIS A 41 -5.51 -0.62 8.70
CA HIS A 41 -5.01 -1.70 9.55
C HIS A 41 -5.29 -3.07 8.93
N ARG A 42 -6.54 -3.33 8.50
CA ARG A 42 -6.90 -4.60 7.84
C ARG A 42 -6.10 -4.82 6.55
N PHE A 43 -5.89 -3.77 5.75
CA PHE A 43 -5.12 -3.89 4.51
C PHE A 43 -3.66 -4.25 4.78
N VAL A 44 -3.00 -3.55 5.71
CA VAL A 44 -1.60 -3.80 6.10
C VAL A 44 -1.41 -5.22 6.61
N HIS A 45 -2.37 -5.74 7.39
CA HIS A 45 -2.34 -7.11 7.91
C HIS A 45 -2.88 -8.18 6.95
N GLY A 46 -3.28 -7.80 5.73
CA GLY A 46 -3.75 -8.73 4.70
C GLY A 46 -5.15 -9.29 4.91
N THR A 47 -5.91 -8.77 5.88
CA THR A 47 -7.29 -9.17 6.18
C THR A 47 -8.34 -8.28 5.52
N GLY A 48 -7.91 -7.20 4.85
CA GLY A 48 -8.76 -6.25 4.12
C GLY A 48 -8.27 -5.96 2.71
N ARG A 49 -9.16 -5.38 1.91
CA ARG A 49 -8.87 -4.90 0.55
C ARG A 49 -9.08 -3.38 0.49
N LEU A 50 -8.37 -2.73 -0.42
CA LEU A 50 -8.61 -1.34 -0.78
C LEU A 50 -9.38 -1.29 -2.10
N THR A 51 -10.24 -0.30 -2.26
CA THR A 51 -10.86 0.00 -3.54
C THR A 51 -9.87 0.77 -4.41
N ASN A 52 -10.08 0.79 -5.73
CA ASN A 52 -9.25 1.58 -6.64
C ASN A 52 -9.23 3.07 -6.25
N ASP A 53 -10.38 3.60 -5.85
CA ASP A 53 -10.50 4.97 -5.35
C ASP A 53 -9.64 5.21 -4.09
N THR A 54 -9.63 4.28 -3.13
CA THR A 54 -8.76 4.39 -1.95
C THR A 54 -7.28 4.31 -2.33
N ILE A 55 -6.94 3.53 -3.35
CA ILE A 55 -5.58 3.41 -3.87
C ILE A 55 -5.15 4.72 -4.55
N ASP A 56 -6.03 5.37 -5.31
CA ASP A 56 -5.77 6.69 -5.93
C ASP A 56 -5.51 7.78 -4.90
N ARG A 57 -6.29 7.79 -3.82
CA ARG A 57 -6.08 8.71 -2.69
C ARG A 57 -4.75 8.44 -1.98
N LEU A 58 -4.36 7.18 -1.81
CA LEU A 58 -3.02 6.82 -1.31
C LEU A 58 -1.90 7.29 -2.23
N ALA A 59 -2.06 7.08 -3.54
CA ALA A 59 -1.08 7.49 -4.53
C ALA A 59 -0.83 9.00 -4.46
N THR A 60 -1.91 9.78 -4.31
CA THR A 60 -1.85 11.23 -4.10
C THR A 60 -1.17 11.58 -2.77
N ALA A 61 -1.58 10.96 -1.66
CA ALA A 61 -1.06 11.26 -0.33
C ALA A 61 0.43 10.90 -0.14
N LEU A 62 0.88 9.84 -0.81
CA LEU A 62 2.26 9.35 -0.74
C LEU A 62 3.11 9.76 -1.95
N ASN A 63 2.55 10.59 -2.83
CA ASN A 63 3.19 11.10 -4.04
C ASN A 63 3.87 10.00 -4.90
N PHE A 64 3.16 8.89 -5.13
CA PHE A 64 3.61 7.82 -6.04
C PHE A 64 2.66 7.66 -7.21
N CYS A 65 3.15 7.07 -8.31
CA CYS A 65 2.36 6.75 -9.49
C CYS A 65 2.31 5.23 -9.71
N LEU A 66 1.14 4.74 -10.09
CA LEU A 66 0.89 3.34 -10.42
C LEU A 66 1.28 3.08 -11.87
N VAL A 67 2.28 2.23 -12.12
CA VAL A 67 2.68 1.83 -13.46
C VAL A 67 2.29 0.36 -13.67
N MET A 68 1.33 0.11 -14.56
CA MET A 68 1.02 -1.25 -15.01
C MET A 68 1.94 -1.59 -16.17
N ASN A 69 2.86 -2.54 -15.96
CA ASN A 69 3.66 -3.11 -17.03
C ASN A 69 2.87 -4.27 -17.65
N GLU A 70 2.62 -4.18 -18.95
CA GLU A 70 1.92 -5.17 -19.80
C GLU A 70 2.74 -6.44 -20.06
#